data_AF-A0A2N2N0Z6-F1
#
_entry.id   AF-A0A2N2N0Z6-F1
#
_cell.length_a   1.000
_cell.length_b   1.000
_cell.length_c   1.000
_cell.angle_alpha   90.00
_cell.angle_beta   90.00
_cell.angle_gamma   90.00
#
_symmetry.space_group_name_H-M   'P 1'
#
loop_
_entity.id
_entity.type
_entity.pdbx_description
1 polymer ?
#
loop_
_entity_poly.entity_id
_entity_poly.type
_entity_poly.pdbx_seq_one_letter_code
_entity_poly.pdbx_strand_id
1 'polypeptide(L)'
;MRTPAGIECPYFYGDYFRGKNVEECRLLGSNPNNGPWKADLCKTCPIPGITRSNACENMTLYASVKKGALKNRRVKVTAYCSKSNSEVKEPHVGCELCHQDLSIMEKPNPS
;
A
#
# COMPACT_ATOMS: atom_id res chain seq x y z
N MET A 1 -4.63 -7.87 -9.57
CA MET A 1 -3.90 -8.37 -10.77
C MET A 1 -2.42 -8.54 -10.41
N ARG A 2 -1.67 -9.35 -11.17
CA ARG A 2 -0.21 -9.45 -11.00
C ARG A 2 0.48 -8.30 -11.74
N THR A 3 1.38 -7.63 -11.05
CA THR A 3 2.27 -6.59 -11.59
C THR A 3 3.28 -7.17 -12.59
N PRO A 4 4.01 -6.33 -13.35
CA PRO A 4 5.12 -6.78 -14.20
C PRO A 4 6.25 -7.48 -13.42
N ALA A 5 6.33 -7.28 -12.09
CA ALA A 5 7.25 -8.00 -11.21
C ALA A 5 6.70 -9.36 -10.73
N GLY A 6 5.52 -9.78 -11.20
CA GLY A 6 4.91 -11.07 -10.86
C GLY A 6 4.16 -11.11 -9.52
N ILE A 7 4.11 -9.98 -8.80
CA ILE A 7 3.49 -9.90 -7.46
C ILE A 7 2.08 -9.32 -7.59
N GLU A 8 1.12 -9.86 -6.83
CA GLU A 8 -0.23 -9.29 -6.75
C GLU A 8 -0.23 -7.91 -6.09
N CYS A 9 -0.90 -6.95 -6.73
CA CYS A 9 -1.09 -5.61 -6.21
C CYS A 9 -2.52 -5.14 -6.50
N PRO A 10 -3.26 -4.63 -5.51
CA PRO A 10 -4.63 -4.14 -5.72
C PRO A 10 -4.68 -2.85 -6.55
N TYR A 11 -3.59 -2.08 -6.58
CA TYR A 11 -3.50 -0.82 -7.32
C TYR A 11 -2.94 -0.96 -8.73
N PHE A 12 -2.56 -2.18 -9.13
CA PHE A 12 -2.08 -2.43 -10.49
C PHE A 12 -3.24 -2.76 -11.42
N TYR A 13 -3.26 -2.09 -12.57
CA TYR A 13 -4.18 -2.37 -13.66
C TYR A 13 -3.40 -2.64 -14.94
N GLY A 14 -3.86 -3.63 -15.70
CA GLY A 14 -3.36 -3.95 -17.02
C GLY A 14 -4.51 -4.24 -17.98
N ASP A 15 -4.50 -3.62 -19.17
CA ASP A 15 -5.37 -3.94 -20.29
C ASP A 15 -4.52 -4.49 -21.45
N TYR A 16 -4.68 -5.80 -21.69
CA TYR A 16 -3.96 -6.55 -22.72
C TYR A 16 -4.87 -6.98 -23.89
N PHE A 17 -6.08 -6.44 -23.99
CA PHE A 17 -7.06 -6.91 -24.97
C PHE A 17 -6.71 -6.47 -26.39
N ARG A 18 -6.73 -7.41 -27.34
CA ARG A 18 -6.56 -7.18 -28.80
C ARG A 18 -5.31 -6.35 -29.15
N GLY A 19 -4.17 -6.68 -28.55
CA GLY A 19 -2.90 -6.01 -28.84
C GLY A 19 -2.70 -4.67 -28.13
N LYS A 20 -3.65 -4.23 -27.29
CA LYS A 20 -3.37 -3.21 -26.29
C LYS A 20 -2.36 -3.74 -25.28
N ASN A 21 -1.54 -2.85 -24.76
CA ASN A 21 -0.63 -3.14 -23.65
C ASN A 21 -0.56 -1.89 -22.79
N VAL A 22 -1.66 -1.63 -22.08
CA VAL A 22 -1.78 -0.50 -21.16
C VAL A 22 -1.58 -1.03 -19.76
N GLU A 23 -0.56 -0.49 -19.08
CA GLU A 23 -0.28 -0.80 -17.68
C GLU A 23 -0.24 0.49 -16.88
N GLU A 24 -0.81 0.47 -15.68
CA GLU A 24 -0.75 1.61 -14.77
C GLU A 24 -0.73 1.19 -13.30
N CYS A 25 -0.18 2.08 -12.48
CA CYS A 25 -0.39 2.05 -11.03
C CYS A 25 -1.41 3.12 -10.69
N ARG A 26 -2.65 2.72 -10.38
CA ARG A 26 -3.75 3.63 -10.06
C ARG A 26 -3.47 4.48 -8.83
N LEU A 27 -2.69 3.98 -7.88
CA LEU A 27 -2.32 4.77 -6.70
C LEU A 27 -1.41 5.95 -7.07
N LEU A 28 -0.43 5.74 -7.93
CA LEU A 28 0.46 6.81 -8.40
C LEU A 28 -0.24 7.68 -9.45
N GLY A 29 -1.09 7.12 -10.30
CA GLY A 29 -1.86 7.84 -11.32
C GLY A 29 -2.97 8.74 -10.76
N SER A 30 -3.34 8.58 -9.49
CA SER A 30 -4.39 9.38 -8.85
C SER A 30 -4.07 10.87 -8.73
N ASN A 31 -2.80 11.26 -8.80
CA ASN A 31 -2.37 12.65 -8.74
C ASN A 31 -1.15 12.87 -9.64
N PRO A 32 -1.17 13.82 -10.59
CA PRO A 32 -0.02 14.14 -11.45
C PRO A 32 1.26 14.47 -10.67
N ASN A 33 1.15 15.03 -9.48
CA ASN A 33 2.29 15.40 -8.61
C ASN A 33 3.00 14.20 -7.98
N ASN A 34 2.41 13.00 -8.04
CA ASN A 34 3.05 11.78 -7.55
C ASN A 34 4.22 11.34 -8.43
N GLY A 35 4.35 11.89 -9.64
CA GLY A 35 5.41 11.55 -10.58
C GLY A 35 5.11 10.30 -11.41
N PRO A 36 5.79 10.13 -12.57
CA PRO A 36 5.38 9.14 -13.56
C PRO A 36 5.70 7.72 -13.11
N TRP A 37 4.69 6.85 -13.13
CA TRP A 37 4.89 5.41 -12.90
C TRP A 37 5.68 4.77 -14.05
N LYS A 38 6.40 3.69 -13.74
CA LYS A 38 7.10 2.80 -14.67
C LYS A 38 7.07 1.38 -14.10
N ALA A 39 7.03 0.37 -14.97
CA ALA A 39 6.97 -1.03 -14.57
C ALA A 39 8.15 -1.49 -13.68
N ASP A 40 9.34 -0.89 -13.86
CA ASP A 40 10.52 -1.19 -13.04
C ASP A 40 10.34 -0.84 -11.56
N LEU A 41 9.51 0.16 -11.24
CA LEU A 41 9.18 0.53 -9.86
C LEU A 41 8.49 -0.63 -9.11
N CYS A 42 7.76 -1.51 -9.81
CA CYS A 42 7.09 -2.65 -9.18
C CYS A 42 8.08 -3.63 -8.54
N LYS A 43 9.34 -3.68 -8.99
CA LYS A 43 10.37 -4.57 -8.44
C LYS A 43 10.75 -4.23 -6.99
N THR A 44 10.58 -2.97 -6.60
CA THR A 44 10.96 -2.45 -5.27
C THR A 44 9.81 -1.75 -4.56
N CYS A 45 8.59 -1.88 -5.09
CA CYS A 45 7.42 -1.23 -4.55
C CYS A 45 7.00 -1.89 -3.23
N PRO A 46 6.85 -1.13 -2.12
CA PRO A 46 6.46 -1.70 -0.83
C PRO A 46 4.96 -2.01 -0.74
N ILE A 47 4.13 -1.43 -1.64
CA ILE A 47 2.66 -1.53 -1.57
C ILE A 47 2.17 -2.98 -1.47
N PRO A 48 2.60 -3.93 -2.33
CA PRO A 48 2.13 -5.32 -2.23
C PRO A 48 2.43 -5.97 -0.88
N GLY A 49 3.58 -5.65 -0.28
CA GLY A 49 3.96 -6.15 1.05
C GLY A 49 3.06 -5.59 2.15
N ILE A 50 2.80 -4.27 2.09
CA ILE A 50 1.89 -3.59 3.03
C ILE A 50 0.48 -4.17 2.94
N THR A 51 -0.11 -4.23 1.73
CA THR A 51 -1.49 -4.69 1.54
C THR A 51 -1.70 -6.16 1.86
N ARG A 52 -0.64 -6.98 1.79
CA ARG A 52 -0.69 -8.39 2.20
C ARG A 52 -0.61 -8.55 3.72
N SER A 53 0.16 -7.69 4.37
CA SER A 53 0.43 -7.79 5.82
C SER A 53 -0.66 -7.10 6.65
N ASN A 54 -1.29 -6.06 6.09
CA ASN A 54 -2.27 -5.25 6.77
C ASN A 54 -3.48 -4.99 5.87
N ALA A 55 -4.62 -5.52 6.27
CA ALA A 55 -5.92 -5.37 5.59
C ALA A 55 -6.86 -4.39 6.31
N CYS A 56 -6.32 -3.48 7.13
CA CYS A 56 -7.11 -2.49 7.87
C CYS A 56 -7.93 -1.60 6.92
N GLU A 57 -9.26 -1.68 7.01
CA GLU A 57 -10.19 -0.90 6.20
C GLU A 57 -10.14 0.61 6.48
N ASN A 58 -9.69 0.97 7.69
CA ASN A 58 -9.53 2.37 8.10
C ASN A 58 -8.22 2.99 7.58
N MET A 59 -7.35 2.22 6.93
CA MET A 59 -6.05 2.69 6.47
C MET A 59 -6.08 3.02 4.98
N THR A 60 -5.74 4.26 4.66
CA THR A 60 -5.54 4.73 3.28
C THR A 60 -4.06 4.88 2.99
N LEU A 61 -3.59 4.24 1.92
CA LEU A 61 -2.23 4.42 1.41
C LEU A 61 -2.17 5.59 0.44
N TYR A 62 -1.07 6.33 0.48
CA TYR A 62 -0.69 7.34 -0.52
C TYR A 62 0.69 7.00 -1.04
N ALA A 63 0.95 7.25 -2.32
CA ALA A 63 2.24 6.94 -2.93
C ALA A 63 2.74 8.09 -3.79
N SER A 64 4.06 8.27 -3.81
CA SER A 64 4.75 9.16 -4.75
C SER A 64 6.06 8.55 -5.20
N VAL A 65 6.54 8.91 -6.39
CA VAL A 65 7.86 8.52 -6.89
C VAL A 65 8.89 9.52 -6.41
N LYS A 66 9.88 9.05 -5.65
CA LYS A 66 11.03 9.84 -5.22
C LYS A 66 12.29 9.39 -5.93
N LYS A 67 13.18 10.34 -6.22
CA LYS A 67 14.56 10.04 -6.64
C LYS A 67 15.33 9.60 -5.40
N GLY A 68 16.04 8.47 -5.47
CA GLY A 68 16.96 8.03 -4.44
C GLY A 68 18.40 8.42 -4.77
N ALA A 69 19.34 7.81 -4.04
CA ALA A 69 20.77 7.96 -4.30
C ALA A 69 21.15 7.23 -5.60
N LEU A 70 22.05 7.81 -6.41
CA LEU A 70 22.47 7.28 -7.73
C LEU A 70 21.35 7.21 -8.80
N LYS A 71 20.53 8.26 -8.95
CA LYS A 71 19.50 8.40 -10.01
C LYS A 71 18.42 7.31 -10.04
N ASN A 72 18.40 6.38 -9.08
CA ASN A 72 17.33 5.40 -8.97
C ASN A 72 16.01 6.08 -8.57
N ARG A 73 14.89 5.48 -8.95
CA ARG A 73 13.55 5.94 -8.59
C ARG A 73 12.94 4.89 -7.69
N ARG A 74 12.22 5.32 -6.66
CA ARG A 74 11.52 4.42 -5.73
C ARG A 74 10.14 4.96 -5.40
N VAL A 75 9.24 4.05 -5.06
CA VAL A 75 7.92 4.40 -4.53
C VAL A 75 8.07 4.73 -3.04
N LYS A 76 7.76 5.96 -2.65
CA LYS A 76 7.57 6.35 -1.24
C LYS A 76 6.10 6.18 -0.92
N VAL A 77 5.80 5.47 0.16
CA VAL A 77 4.44 5.29 0.68
C VAL A 77 4.30 6.04 2.00
N THR A 78 3.16 6.69 2.19
CA THR A 78 2.67 7.16 3.49
C THR A 78 1.30 6.52 3.71
N ALA A 79 0.90 6.38 4.96
CA ALA A 79 -0.36 5.74 5.33
C ALA A 79 -1.07 6.61 6.36
N TYR A 80 -2.39 6.72 6.24
CA TYR A 80 -3.23 7.47 7.17
C TYR A 80 -4.34 6.56 7.68
N CYS A 81 -4.60 6.59 8.98
CA CYS A 81 -5.72 5.88 9.56
C CYS A 81 -6.84 6.87 9.92
N SER A 82 -8.03 6.64 9.39
CA SER A 82 -9.21 7.44 9.72
C SER A 82 -9.67 7.25 11.18
N LYS A 83 -9.53 6.04 11.74
CA LYS A 83 -9.94 5.72 13.12
C LYS A 83 -9.09 6.45 14.16
N SER A 84 -7.76 6.48 13.98
CA SER A 84 -6.86 7.24 14.87
C SER A 84 -6.64 8.69 14.44
N ASN A 85 -7.21 9.08 13.30
CA ASN A 85 -7.06 10.40 12.68
C ASN A 85 -5.59 10.85 12.62
N SER A 86 -4.70 9.95 12.20
CA SER A 86 -3.25 10.17 12.25
C SER A 86 -2.48 9.36 11.20
N GLU A 87 -1.23 9.77 10.95
CA GLU A 87 -0.30 9.03 10.10
C GLU A 87 0.11 7.70 10.76
N VAL A 88 0.09 6.62 9.98
CA VAL A 88 0.52 5.28 10.41
C VAL A 88 2.02 5.13 10.14
N LYS A 89 2.80 5.06 11.22
CA LYS A 89 4.27 4.99 11.16
C LYS A 89 4.79 3.67 10.56
N GLU A 90 4.12 2.55 10.85
CA GLU A 90 4.46 1.24 10.30
C GLU A 90 3.23 0.65 9.57
N PRO A 91 3.09 0.89 8.25
CA PRO A 91 1.93 0.46 7.49
C PRO A 91 1.77 -1.06 7.40
N HIS A 92 2.84 -1.85 7.53
CA HIS A 92 2.74 -3.32 7.54
C HIS A 92 2.05 -3.86 8.79
N VAL A 93 2.09 -3.08 9.88
CA VAL A 93 1.38 -3.41 11.12
C VAL A 93 0.03 -2.73 11.07
N GLY A 94 -0.02 -1.40 11.12
CA GLY A 94 -1.26 -0.62 11.28
C GLY A 94 -1.15 0.37 12.43
N CYS A 95 -2.25 1.02 12.79
CA CYS A 95 -2.28 1.92 13.96
C CYS A 95 -2.61 1.15 15.24
N GLU A 96 -2.17 1.67 16.39
CA GLU A 96 -2.40 1.03 17.69
C GLU A 96 -3.90 0.79 17.98
N LEU A 97 -4.78 1.74 17.61
CA LEU A 97 -6.23 1.63 17.85
C LEU A 97 -6.94 0.57 16.99
N CYS A 98 -6.38 0.19 15.84
CA CYS A 98 -6.92 -0.88 15.01
C CYS A 98 -6.42 -2.26 15.44
N HIS A 99 -5.35 -2.32 16.23
CA HIS A 99 -4.72 -3.56 16.70
C HIS A 99 -5.01 -3.86 18.17
N GLN A 100 -5.66 -2.92 18.89
CA GLN A 100 -6.08 -3.08 20.28
C GLN A 100 -7.32 -3.97 20.49
N ASP A 101 -8.01 -4.38 19.43
CA ASP A 101 -9.16 -5.31 19.50
C ASP A 101 -8.75 -6.76 19.86
N LEU A 102 -7.52 -6.97 20.35
CA LEU A 102 -7.06 -8.22 20.96
C LEU A 102 -7.03 -8.12 22.49
N SER A 103 -7.98 -7.42 23.10
CA SER A 103 -8.13 -7.34 24.57
C SER A 103 -9.15 -8.36 25.11
N ILE A 104 -8.64 -9.59 25.27
CA ILE A 104 -8.67 -10.42 26.49
C ILE A 104 -10.03 -11.02 26.93
N MET A 105 -10.11 -12.34 26.74
CA MET A 105 -10.71 -13.37 27.60
C MET A 105 -11.47 -12.84 28.83
N GLU A 106 -12.78 -13.12 28.88
CA GLU A 106 -13.59 -13.06 30.09
C GLU A 106 -12.83 -13.72 31.25
N LYS A 107 -12.42 -12.93 32.25
CA LYS A 107 -12.04 -13.50 33.54
C LYS A 107 -13.29 -14.14 34.14
N PRO A 108 -13.28 -15.43 34.55
CA PRO A 108 -14.44 -15.99 35.23
C PRO A 108 -14.65 -15.26 36.56
N ASN A 109 -15.92 -14.88 36.81
CA ASN A 109 -16.37 -14.29 38.07
C ASN A 109 -15.95 -15.18 39.25
N PRO A 110 -15.25 -14.65 40.27
CA PRO A 110 -15.17 -15.36 41.54
C PRO A 110 -16.56 -15.34 42.20
N SER A 111 -17.09 -16.54 42.46
CA SER A 111 -18.30 -16.76 43.26
C SER A 111 -18.06 -16.51 44.74
#